data_AF-A0A5C4NK28-F1
#
_entry.id   AF-A0A5C4NK28-F1
#
_cell.length_a   1.000
_cell.length_b   1.000
_cell.length_c   1.000
_cell.angle_alpha   90.00
_cell.angle_beta   90.00
_cell.angle_gamma   90.00
#
_symmetry.space_group_name_H-M   'P 1'
#
loop_
_entity.id
_entity.type
_entity.pdbx_description
1 polymer ?
#
loop_
_entity_poly.entity_id
_entity_poly.type
_entity_poly.pdbx_seq_one_letter_code
_entity_poly.pdbx_strand_id
1 'polypeptide(L)'
;MKNEYTFAALAKQEVAPGPDADALFFSMLASVLRGGPLVAYDSMTDLRMQLTAPAYYVAHKLVAHAGKRVIFQGRVAQASVTELLVFLDAAVASGDLRPLLLAPVFEGTPAQVIHIDGDVLHVYAAIPGIKRQV
;
A
#
# COMPACT_ATOMS: atom_id res chain seq x y z
N MET A 1 3.90 -26.59 1.35
CA MET A 1 5.00 -25.61 1.21
C MET A 1 4.45 -24.25 1.60
N LYS A 2 5.01 -23.61 2.64
CA LYS A 2 4.68 -22.22 2.97
C LYS A 2 5.67 -21.35 2.19
N ASN A 3 5.25 -20.73 1.09
CA ASN A 3 6.02 -19.64 0.51
C ASN A 3 5.91 -18.46 1.47
N GLU A 4 6.92 -18.30 2.32
CA GLU A 4 7.14 -17.10 3.12
C GLU A 4 7.46 -15.97 2.14
N TYR A 5 6.43 -15.26 1.68
CA TYR A 5 6.61 -14.03 0.95
C TYR A 5 7.11 -12.98 1.91
N THR A 6 8.42 -12.93 1.99
CA THR A 6 9.13 -11.99 2.81
C THR A 6 9.25 -10.68 2.05
N PHE A 7 8.95 -9.59 2.73
CA PHE A 7 9.42 -8.25 2.40
C PHE A 7 10.96 -8.15 2.31
N ALA A 8 11.74 -9.24 2.27
CA ALA A 8 13.20 -9.29 2.42
C ALA A 8 13.94 -8.27 1.54
N ALA A 9 13.43 -7.98 0.33
CA ALA A 9 13.99 -6.96 -0.55
C ALA A 9 13.68 -5.50 -0.14
N LEU A 10 12.59 -5.28 0.61
CA LEU A 10 12.22 -4.01 1.27
C LEU A 10 12.65 -3.97 2.75
N ALA A 11 13.12 -5.09 3.30
CA ALA A 11 13.19 -5.38 4.74
C ALA A 11 14.37 -4.75 5.47
N LYS A 12 14.67 -3.48 5.20
CA LYS A 12 15.49 -2.70 6.14
C LYS A 12 14.67 -1.91 7.16
N GLN A 13 13.34 -1.83 7.02
CA GLN A 13 12.51 -1.03 7.93
C GLN A 13 11.15 -1.68 8.18
N GLU A 14 11.10 -2.66 9.09
CA GLU A 14 9.88 -2.88 9.87
C GLU A 14 9.60 -1.58 10.63
N VAL A 15 8.45 -0.95 10.39
CA VAL A 15 8.21 0.44 10.82
C VAL A 15 8.20 0.57 12.35
N ALA A 16 9.10 1.38 12.92
CA ALA A 16 8.89 2.30 14.06
C ALA A 16 10.11 3.26 14.24
N PRO A 17 9.97 4.56 14.62
CA PRO A 17 8.81 5.20 15.27
C PRO A 17 8.05 6.19 14.36
N GLY A 18 6.72 6.06 14.39
CA GLY A 18 5.69 6.77 13.63
C GLY A 18 4.33 6.14 13.98
N PRO A 19 3.21 6.47 13.30
CA PRO A 19 1.92 5.81 13.54
C PRO A 19 2.04 4.28 13.44
N ASP A 20 1.27 3.54 14.25
CA ASP A 20 1.20 2.06 14.23
C ASP A 20 0.95 1.54 12.79
N ALA A 21 1.57 0.42 12.42
CA ALA A 21 1.40 -0.25 11.13
C ALA A 21 -0.08 -0.52 10.80
N ASP A 22 -0.88 -0.89 11.81
CA ASP A 22 -2.33 -1.06 11.66
C ASP A 22 -3.00 0.26 11.25
N ALA A 23 -2.65 1.35 11.93
CA ALA A 23 -3.23 2.67 11.68
C ALA A 23 -2.89 3.17 10.27
N LEU A 24 -1.65 2.97 9.82
CA LEU A 24 -1.23 3.29 8.45
C LEU A 24 -2.01 2.46 7.42
N PHE A 25 -2.10 1.15 7.63
CA PHE A 25 -2.83 0.26 6.74
C PHE A 25 -4.31 0.66 6.63
N PHE A 26 -5.00 0.84 7.76
CA PHE A 26 -6.42 1.19 7.74
C PHE A 26 -6.69 2.59 7.19
N SER A 27 -5.74 3.52 7.36
CA SER A 27 -5.81 4.85 6.73
C SER A 27 -5.74 4.74 5.20
N MET A 28 -4.82 3.93 4.67
CA MET A 28 -4.73 3.66 3.23
C MET A 28 -5.95 2.89 2.70
N LEU A 29 -6.39 1.85 3.40
CA LEU A 29 -7.53 1.04 3.01
C LEU A 29 -8.83 1.87 2.97
N ALA A 30 -9.00 2.84 3.87
CA ALA A 30 -10.17 3.71 3.90
C ALA A 30 -10.35 4.49 2.58
N SER A 31 -9.27 4.99 1.96
CA SER A 31 -9.32 5.69 0.67
C SER A 31 -9.80 4.78 -0.46
N VAL A 32 -9.36 3.51 -0.46
CA VAL A 32 -9.78 2.51 -1.46
C VAL A 32 -11.24 2.10 -1.27
N LEU A 33 -11.70 1.93 -0.02
CA LEU A 33 -13.06 1.45 0.27
C LEU A 33 -14.14 2.52 0.09
N ARG A 34 -13.80 3.78 0.33
CA ARG A 34 -14.77 4.88 0.35
C ARG A 34 -14.69 5.76 -0.89
N GLY A 35 -13.58 5.69 -1.64
CA GLY A 35 -13.34 6.50 -2.84
C GLY A 35 -13.60 5.70 -4.11
N GLY A 36 -13.89 6.41 -5.20
CA GLY A 36 -13.77 5.84 -6.55
C GLY A 36 -12.31 5.90 -7.03
N PRO A 37 -11.87 5.00 -7.92
CA PRO A 37 -10.56 5.14 -8.55
C PRO A 37 -10.53 6.45 -9.34
N LEU A 38 -9.53 7.29 -9.08
CA LEU A 38 -9.25 8.48 -9.87
C LEU A 38 -8.69 8.11 -11.24
N VAL A 39 -7.78 7.12 -11.23
CA VAL A 39 -7.03 6.68 -12.39
C VAL A 39 -6.86 5.17 -12.30
N ALA A 40 -6.97 4.50 -13.44
CA ALA A 40 -6.61 3.10 -13.62
C ALA A 40 -5.47 3.02 -14.62
N TYR A 41 -4.51 2.13 -14.38
CA TYR A 41 -3.40 1.86 -15.28
C TYR A 41 -3.54 0.46 -15.87
N ASP A 42 -3.27 0.34 -17.16
CA ASP A 42 -3.34 -0.94 -17.87
C ASP A 42 -2.06 -1.78 -17.68
N SER A 43 -0.97 -1.16 -17.21
CA SER A 43 0.30 -1.85 -17.00
C SER A 43 1.06 -1.36 -15.77
N MET A 44 1.88 -2.27 -15.23
CA MET A 44 2.80 -1.94 -14.15
C MET A 44 3.83 -0.88 -14.58
N THR A 45 4.22 -0.88 -15.85
CA THR A 45 5.13 0.14 -16.41
C THR A 45 4.53 1.53 -16.29
N ASP A 46 3.25 1.70 -16.63
CA ASP A 46 2.57 2.99 -16.57
C ASP A 46 2.40 3.46 -15.12
N LEU A 47 2.03 2.54 -14.22
CA LEU A 47 1.92 2.84 -12.80
C LEU A 47 3.25 3.33 -12.20
N ARG A 48 4.37 2.70 -12.58
CA ARG A 48 5.71 3.06 -12.05
C ARG A 48 6.11 4.48 -12.40
N MET A 49 5.75 4.98 -13.58
CA MET A 49 6.05 6.36 -13.98
C MET A 49 5.39 7.40 -13.06
N GLN A 50 4.43 6.99 -12.24
CA GLN A 50 3.70 7.85 -11.30
C GLN A 50 4.26 7.80 -9.88
N LEU A 51 5.20 6.87 -9.62
CA LEU A 51 5.89 6.78 -8.35
C LEU A 51 6.96 7.88 -8.27
N THR A 52 6.54 9.11 -8.00
CA THR A 52 7.39 10.31 -8.04
C THR A 52 7.81 10.83 -6.66
N ALA A 53 7.18 10.37 -5.58
CA ALA A 53 7.56 10.77 -4.23
C ALA A 53 8.90 10.13 -3.80
N PRO A 54 9.67 10.76 -2.91
CA PRO A 54 10.97 10.22 -2.50
C PRO A 54 10.87 8.89 -1.74
N ALA A 55 9.78 8.68 -1.00
CA ALA A 55 9.53 7.48 -0.21
C ALA A 55 8.03 7.15 -0.14
N TYR A 56 7.76 5.87 0.05
CA TYR A 56 6.42 5.29 0.13
C TYR A 56 6.27 4.41 1.35
N TYR A 57 5.08 4.42 1.95
CA TYR A 57 4.61 3.29 2.74
C TYR A 57 4.10 2.20 1.79
N VAL A 58 4.50 0.97 2.06
CA VAL A 58 4.17 -0.23 1.30
C VAL A 58 3.52 -1.22 2.26
N ALA A 59 2.22 -1.48 2.09
CA ALA A 59 1.49 -2.42 2.93
C ALA A 59 1.06 -3.65 2.12
N HIS A 60 1.36 -4.84 2.63
CA HIS A 60 0.74 -6.07 2.13
C HIS A 60 -0.73 -6.09 2.52
N LYS A 61 -1.64 -6.14 1.56
CA LYS A 61 -3.08 -6.22 1.81
C LYS A 61 -3.46 -7.65 2.22
N LEU A 62 -2.94 -8.09 3.36
CA LEU A 62 -3.27 -9.35 4.00
C LEU A 62 -4.18 -9.05 5.19
N VAL A 63 -5.45 -9.40 5.05
CA VAL A 63 -6.48 -9.16 6.06
C VAL A 63 -7.18 -10.46 6.43
N ALA A 64 -7.53 -10.60 7.70
CA ALA A 64 -8.45 -11.60 8.20
C ALA A 64 -9.77 -10.96 8.59
N HIS A 65 -10.83 -11.75 8.58
CA HIS A 65 -12.15 -11.32 9.02
C HIS A 65 -12.55 -12.01 10.32
N ALA A 66 -12.88 -11.23 11.34
CA ALA A 66 -13.52 -11.69 12.57
C ALA A 66 -14.94 -11.14 12.61
N GLY A 67 -15.89 -11.90 12.05
CA GLY A 67 -17.24 -11.41 11.79
C GLY A 67 -17.22 -10.22 10.82
N LYS A 68 -17.73 -9.07 11.24
CA LYS A 68 -17.72 -7.83 10.44
C LYS A 68 -16.42 -7.02 10.56
N ARG A 69 -15.52 -7.39 11.48
CA ARG A 69 -14.28 -6.66 11.72
C ARG A 69 -13.19 -7.18 10.79
N VAL A 70 -12.54 -6.26 10.08
CA VAL A 70 -11.30 -6.52 9.33
C VAL A 70 -10.12 -6.40 10.29
N ILE A 71 -9.23 -7.39 10.27
CA ILE A 71 -8.01 -7.44 11.08
C ILE A 71 -6.83 -7.45 10.12
N PHE A 72 -5.90 -6.51 10.29
CA PHE A 72 -4.66 -6.49 9.52
C PHE A 72 -3.73 -7.61 10.02
N GLN A 73 -3.24 -8.42 9.08
CA GLN A 73 -2.24 -9.47 9.35
C GLN A 73 -1.01 -9.31 8.46
N GLY A 74 -0.98 -8.24 7.66
CA GLY A 74 0.13 -7.93 6.79
C GLY A 74 1.26 -7.26 7.54
N ARG A 75 2.17 -6.67 6.76
CA ARG A 75 3.23 -5.82 7.26
C ARG A 75 3.21 -4.52 6.46
N VAL A 76 3.68 -3.46 7.09
CA VAL A 76 3.94 -2.18 6.44
C VAL A 76 5.44 -1.94 6.49
N ALA A 77 6.02 -1.54 5.38
CA ALA A 77 7.39 -1.08 5.27
C ALA A 77 7.41 0.35 4.75
N GLN A 78 8.38 1.14 5.18
CA GLN A 78 8.73 2.37 4.49
C GLN A 78 9.92 2.07 3.56
N ALA A 79 9.85 2.54 2.32
CA ALA A 79 10.90 2.33 1.34
C ALA A 79 11.11 3.60 0.51
N SER A 80 12.35 3.84 0.09
CA SER A 80 12.60 4.82 -0.96
C SER A 80 11.94 4.37 -2.27
N VAL A 81 11.70 5.31 -3.17
CA VAL A 81 11.16 4.98 -4.50
C VAL A 81 12.04 4.00 -5.27
N THR A 82 13.36 4.11 -5.15
CA THR A 82 14.30 3.19 -5.79
C THR A 82 14.15 1.76 -5.27
N GLU A 83 14.08 1.58 -3.94
CA GLU A 83 13.87 0.26 -3.33
C GLU A 83 12.51 -0.33 -3.69
N LEU A 84 11.46 0.50 -3.72
CA LEU A 84 10.12 0.09 -4.13
C LEU A 84 10.10 -0.39 -5.59
N LEU A 85 10.73 0.35 -6.51
CA LEU A 85 10.79 -0.05 -7.92
C LEU A 85 11.51 -1.40 -8.09
N VAL A 86 12.66 -1.58 -7.43
CA VAL A 86 13.40 -2.85 -7.44
C VAL A 86 12.55 -4.01 -6.90
N PHE A 87 11.81 -3.78 -5.81
CA PHE A 87 10.91 -4.78 -5.25
C PHE A 87 9.77 -5.15 -6.21
N LEU A 88 9.12 -4.15 -6.81
CA LEU A 88 8.05 -4.40 -7.79
C LEU A 88 8.58 -5.12 -9.03
N ASP A 89 9.79 -4.80 -9.49
CA ASP A 89 10.46 -5.52 -10.59
C ASP A 89 10.68 -6.98 -10.25
N ALA A 90 11.26 -7.25 -9.08
CA ALA A 90 11.50 -8.62 -8.64
C ALA A 90 10.21 -9.42 -8.48
N ALA A 91 9.15 -8.81 -7.92
CA ALA A 91 7.86 -9.46 -7.69
C ALA A 91 7.12 -9.76 -9.00
N VAL A 92 7.16 -8.86 -9.98
CA VAL A 92 6.58 -9.09 -11.31
C VAL A 92 7.39 -10.17 -12.05
N ALA A 93 8.71 -10.10 -12.04
CA ALA A 93 9.58 -11.05 -12.73
C ALA A 93 9.45 -12.48 -12.16
N SER A 94 9.19 -12.62 -10.85
CA SER A 94 8.97 -13.92 -10.20
C SER A 94 7.53 -14.43 -10.30
N GLY A 95 6.59 -13.59 -10.74
CA GLY A 95 5.16 -13.91 -10.74
C GLY A 95 4.51 -13.99 -9.35
N ASP A 96 5.14 -13.44 -8.31
CA ASP A 96 4.62 -13.41 -6.93
C ASP A 96 4.29 -11.96 -6.50
N LEU A 97 3.66 -11.18 -7.38
CA LEU A 97 3.15 -9.87 -7.01
C LEU A 97 1.85 -10.03 -6.21
N ARG A 98 1.98 -9.97 -4.88
CA ARG A 98 0.82 -10.04 -3.98
C ARG A 98 0.05 -8.72 -3.93
N PRO A 99 -1.19 -8.72 -3.38
CA PRO A 99 -1.95 -7.49 -3.22
C PRO A 99 -1.25 -6.48 -2.29
N LEU A 100 -1.13 -5.23 -2.74
CA LEU A 100 -0.42 -4.15 -2.07
C LEU A 100 -1.27 -2.87 -2.00
N LEU A 101 -1.03 -2.09 -0.95
CA LEU A 101 -1.37 -0.67 -0.88
C LEU A 101 -0.08 0.13 -0.79
N LEU A 102 0.05 1.15 -1.63
CA LEU A 102 1.17 2.10 -1.60
C LEU A 102 0.63 3.50 -1.36
N ALA A 103 1.35 4.30 -0.58
CA ALA A 103 1.09 5.73 -0.47
C ALA A 103 2.41 6.47 -0.28
N PRO A 104 2.59 7.67 -0.86
CA PRO A 104 3.68 8.56 -0.44
C PRO A 104 3.66 8.71 1.08
N VAL A 105 4.82 8.75 1.73
CA VAL A 105 4.90 8.89 3.20
C VAL A 105 4.04 10.08 3.66
N PHE A 106 3.20 9.84 4.66
CA PHE A 106 2.18 10.78 5.14
C PHE A 106 2.05 10.76 6.66
N GLU A 107 1.43 11.82 7.20
CA GLU A 107 0.98 11.89 8.59
C GLU A 107 -0.56 11.91 8.62
N GLY A 108 -1.17 11.00 9.38
CA GLY A 108 -2.62 10.89 9.51
C GLY A 108 -3.31 10.25 8.31
N THR A 109 -3.63 11.02 7.26
CA THR A 109 -4.36 10.55 6.06
C THR A 109 -3.51 10.69 4.79
N PRO A 110 -3.37 9.64 3.97
CA PRO A 110 -2.61 9.73 2.73
C PRO A 110 -3.32 10.62 1.73
N ALA A 111 -2.57 11.50 1.04
CA ALA A 111 -3.08 12.32 -0.06
C ALA A 111 -3.58 11.46 -1.25
N GLN A 112 -2.96 10.30 -1.45
CA GLN A 112 -3.30 9.33 -2.47
C GLN A 112 -2.93 7.92 -2.02
N VAL A 113 -3.66 6.93 -2.53
CA VAL A 113 -3.37 5.51 -2.32
C VAL A 113 -3.37 4.81 -3.66
N ILE A 114 -2.34 4.01 -3.89
CA ILE A 114 -2.20 3.14 -5.04
C ILE A 114 -2.57 1.74 -4.57
N HIS A 115 -3.48 1.09 -5.27
CA HIS A 115 -3.92 -0.27 -5.02
C HIS A 115 -3.45 -1.17 -6.16
N ILE A 116 -2.73 -2.22 -5.79
CA ILE A 116 -2.23 -3.25 -6.70
C ILE A 116 -2.84 -4.57 -6.26
N ASP A 117 -3.62 -5.24 -7.10
CA ASP A 117 -4.29 -6.51 -6.79
C ASP A 117 -4.63 -7.28 -8.08
N GLY A 118 -3.76 -8.19 -8.50
CA GLY A 118 -3.89 -8.88 -9.79
C GLY A 118 -3.89 -7.88 -10.95
N ASP A 119 -5.01 -7.83 -11.70
CA ASP A 119 -5.22 -6.90 -12.82
C ASP A 119 -5.62 -5.49 -12.37
N VAL A 120 -5.77 -5.25 -11.06
CA VAL A 120 -6.16 -3.94 -10.52
C VAL A 120 -4.91 -3.12 -10.24
N LEU A 121 -4.73 -2.03 -10.99
CA LEU A 121 -3.67 -1.02 -10.78
C LEU A 121 -4.31 0.38 -10.72
N HIS A 122 -4.88 0.72 -9.56
CA HIS A 122 -5.72 1.91 -9.41
C HIS A 122 -5.13 2.92 -8.44
N VAL A 123 -5.39 4.21 -8.69
CA VAL A 123 -5.07 5.32 -7.78
C VAL A 123 -6.35 5.88 -7.20
N TYR A 124 -6.35 6.14 -5.90
CA TYR A 124 -7.46 6.69 -5.14
C TYR A 124 -7.01 7.99 -4.48
N ALA A 125 -7.88 9.01 -4.46
CA ALA A 125 -7.66 10.22 -3.68
C ALA A 125 -7.79 9.92 -2.19
N ALA A 126 -7.11 10.73 -1.37
CA ALA A 126 -7.53 10.96 0.00
C ALA A 126 -9.00 11.38 0.00
N ILE A 127 -9.79 10.80 0.89
CA ILE A 127 -11.06 11.40 1.25
C ILE A 127 -10.75 12.37 2.37
N PRO A 128 -11.08 13.67 2.22
CA PRO A 128 -10.95 14.61 3.32
C PRO A 128 -11.73 14.05 4.50
N GLY A 129 -11.04 13.82 5.62
CA GLY A 129 -11.69 13.36 6.83
C GLY A 129 -12.89 14.28 7.11
N ILE A 130 -14.09 13.71 7.19
CA ILE A 130 -15.22 14.43 7.74
C ILE A 130 -14.75 14.85 9.13
N LYS A 131 -14.48 16.15 9.32
CA LYS A 131 -14.28 16.72 10.64
C LYS A 131 -15.52 16.30 11.43
N ARG A 132 -15.36 15.41 12.41
CA ARG A 132 -16.36 15.29 13.46
C ARG A 132 -16.38 16.68 14.10
N GLN A 133 -17.41 17.46 13.77
CA GLN A 133 -17.76 18.63 14.57
C GLN A 133 -18.04 18.08 15.96
N VAL A 134 -17.16 18.44 16.90
CA VAL A 134 -17.39 18.28 18.33
C VAL A 134 -18.42 19.31 18.76
#